data_AF-A0A1D1Y473-F1
#
_entry.id   AF-A0A1D1Y473-F1
#
_cell.length_a   1.000
_cell.length_b   1.000
_cell.length_c   1.000
_cell.angle_alpha   90.00
_cell.angle_beta   90.00
_cell.angle_gamma   90.00
#
_symmetry.space_group_name_H-M   'P 1'
#
loop_
_entity.id
_entity.type
_entity.pdbx_description
1 polymer ?
#
loop_
_entity_poly.entity_id
_entity_poly.type
_entity_poly.pdbx_seq_one_letter_code
_entity_poly.pdbx_strand_id
1 'polypeptide(L)'
;INAVVSQVMILLRERGLQLIRDIPEEIKVISVFGDQVRIQQFLADFLQNMVHCTPPQEGWVEIQARPSMKQASDGAELVHLQFRMACPGEGLPPELIQDMFHNSQWATDEGLGLSICRKVLKLMGGEVQYIRESERCYFHVTMELPSVQVGSSRGKQS
;
A
#
# COMPACT_ATOMS: atom_id res chain seq x y z
N ILE A 1 -5.35 0.81 -7.45
CA ILE A 1 -4.24 -0.09 -7.88
C ILE A 1 -3.75 0.22 -9.29
N ASN A 2 -4.57 0.17 -10.35
CA ASN A 2 -4.08 0.46 -11.71
C ASN A 2 -3.45 1.86 -11.81
N ALA A 3 -4.05 2.87 -11.15
CA ALA A 3 -3.48 4.21 -11.03
C ALA A 3 -2.11 4.20 -10.33
N VAL A 4 -2.00 3.55 -9.17
CA VAL A 4 -0.75 3.36 -8.40
C VAL A 4 0.35 2.77 -9.26
N VAL A 5 0.05 1.68 -9.98
CA VAL A 5 1.00 1.04 -10.90
C VAL A 5 1.41 2.02 -11.99
N SER A 6 0.45 2.70 -12.62
CA SER A 6 0.71 3.64 -13.71
C SER A 6 1.62 4.79 -13.29
N GLN A 7 1.48 5.29 -12.06
CA GLN A 7 2.30 6.36 -11.50
C GLN A 7 3.78 5.98 -11.38
N VAL A 8 4.10 4.70 -11.15
CA VAL A 8 5.50 4.24 -11.03
C VAL A 8 6.09 3.66 -12.32
N MET A 9 5.27 3.43 -13.35
CA MET A 9 5.73 2.76 -14.58
C MET A 9 6.86 3.49 -15.30
N ILE A 10 6.86 4.82 -15.30
CA ILE A 10 7.92 5.61 -15.94
C ILE A 10 9.23 5.39 -15.18
N LEU A 11 9.22 5.57 -13.87
CA LEU A 11 10.40 5.40 -13.01
C LEU A 11 10.98 3.97 -13.09
N LEU A 12 10.12 2.95 -13.10
CA LEU A 12 10.54 1.56 -13.29
C LEU A 12 11.29 1.36 -14.62
N ARG A 13 10.79 1.93 -15.71
CA ARG A 13 11.42 1.85 -17.04
C ARG A 13 12.75 2.58 -17.08
N GLU A 14 12.83 3.78 -16.49
CA GLU A 14 14.06 4.57 -16.41
C GLU A 14 15.16 3.84 -15.64
N ARG A 15 14.79 3.08 -14.60
CA ARG A 15 15.72 2.28 -13.80
C ARG A 15 15.94 0.86 -14.32
N GLY A 16 15.26 0.45 -15.40
CA GLY A 16 15.37 -0.90 -15.97
C GLY A 16 14.83 -2.01 -15.07
N LEU A 17 13.87 -1.70 -14.19
CA LEU A 17 13.34 -2.62 -13.19
C LEU A 17 12.06 -3.31 -13.66
N GLN A 18 11.87 -4.56 -13.23
CA GLN A 18 10.64 -5.30 -13.49
C GLN A 18 9.59 -5.04 -12.40
N LEU A 19 8.32 -4.97 -12.79
CA LEU A 19 7.19 -4.91 -11.85
C LEU A 19 6.46 -6.25 -11.81
N ILE A 20 6.45 -6.87 -10.64
CA ILE A 20 5.69 -8.07 -10.34
C ILE A 20 4.36 -7.63 -9.70
N ARG A 21 3.23 -8.12 -10.23
CA ARG A 21 1.89 -7.81 -9.74
C ARG A 21 1.22 -9.09 -9.28
N ASP A 22 0.98 -9.20 -7.98
CA ASP A 22 0.23 -10.31 -7.40
C ASP A 22 -1.05 -9.79 -6.76
N ILE A 23 -2.06 -9.60 -7.60
CA ILE A 23 -3.30 -8.91 -7.22
C ILE A 23 -4.47 -9.76 -7.73
N PRO A 24 -5.25 -10.40 -6.83
CA PRO A 24 -6.37 -11.23 -7.22
C PRO A 24 -7.45 -10.38 -7.88
N GLU A 25 -8.21 -10.97 -8.80
CA GLU A 25 -9.27 -10.28 -9.54
C GLU A 25 -10.39 -9.76 -8.63
N GLU A 26 -10.62 -10.45 -7.51
CA GLU A 26 -11.59 -10.10 -6.48
C GLU A 26 -11.44 -8.65 -5.99
N ILE A 27 -10.21 -8.13 -5.90
CA ILE A 27 -9.98 -6.73 -5.51
C ILE A 27 -10.62 -5.73 -6.47
N LYS A 28 -10.80 -6.08 -7.75
CA LYS A 28 -11.41 -5.18 -8.74
C LYS A 28 -12.92 -5.01 -8.51
N VAL A 29 -13.57 -5.99 -7.88
CA VAL A 29 -15.03 -5.98 -7.66
C VAL A 29 -15.42 -5.53 -6.24
N ILE A 30 -14.47 -5.46 -5.33
CA ILE A 30 -14.69 -4.94 -3.97
C ILE A 30 -14.89 -3.42 -4.05
N SER A 31 -16.05 -2.97 -3.58
CA SER A 31 -16.33 -1.55 -3.34
C SER A 31 -16.19 -1.26 -1.85
N VAL A 32 -15.37 -0.28 -1.50
CA VAL A 32 -15.12 0.15 -0.12
C VAL A 32 -15.50 1.61 0.06
N PHE A 33 -15.99 1.95 1.25
CA PHE A 33 -16.19 3.34 1.64
C PHE A 33 -14.87 3.92 2.14
N GLY A 34 -14.36 4.96 1.48
CA GLY A 34 -13.13 5.62 1.87
C GLY A 34 -12.62 6.61 0.80
N ASP A 35 -11.58 7.35 1.16
CA ASP A 35 -10.92 8.26 0.22
C ASP A 35 -9.97 7.48 -0.68
N GLN A 36 -10.49 7.02 -1.83
CA GLN A 36 -9.73 6.24 -2.80
C GLN A 36 -8.50 7.00 -3.32
N VAL A 37 -8.58 8.32 -3.44
CA VAL A 37 -7.47 9.15 -3.94
C VAL A 37 -6.34 9.16 -2.93
N ARG A 38 -6.63 9.36 -1.64
CA ARG A 38 -5.63 9.27 -0.57
C ARG A 38 -5.00 7.88 -0.50
N ILE A 39 -5.78 6.82 -0.66
CA ILE A 39 -5.26 5.45 -0.69
C ILE A 39 -4.30 5.24 -1.86
N GLN A 40 -4.68 5.70 -3.04
CA GLN A 40 -3.81 5.62 -4.20
C GLN A 40 -2.52 6.42 -3.97
N GLN A 41 -2.62 7.61 -3.38
CA GLN A 41 -1.47 8.47 -3.13
C GLN A 41 -0.45 7.79 -2.21
N PHE A 42 -0.84 7.37 -0.99
CA PHE A 42 0.15 6.77 -0.08
C PHE A 42 0.70 5.44 -0.62
N LEU A 43 -0.10 4.63 -1.32
CA LEU A 43 0.40 3.39 -1.93
C LEU A 43 1.42 3.68 -3.03
N ALA A 44 1.20 4.73 -3.83
CA ALA A 44 2.15 5.15 -4.85
C ALA A 44 3.45 5.68 -4.24
N ASP A 45 3.36 6.43 -3.14
CA ASP A 45 4.53 6.96 -2.45
C ASP A 45 5.38 5.82 -1.85
N PHE A 46 4.75 4.83 -1.22
CA PHE A 46 5.47 3.63 -0.74
C PHE A 46 6.09 2.83 -1.88
N LEU A 47 5.37 2.66 -2.99
CA LEU A 47 5.86 1.91 -4.15
C LEU A 47 7.03 2.64 -4.84
N GLN A 48 6.98 3.97 -4.96
CA GLN A 48 8.09 4.77 -5.46
C GLN A 48 9.34 4.58 -4.61
N ASN A 49 9.20 4.58 -3.29
CA ASN A 49 10.32 4.34 -2.37
C ASN A 49 10.94 2.94 -2.59
N MET A 50 10.13 1.91 -2.80
CA MET A 50 10.63 0.57 -3.17
C MET A 50 11.38 0.61 -4.51
N VAL A 51 10.85 1.33 -5.51
CA VAL A 51 11.53 1.50 -6.79
C VAL A 51 12.85 2.21 -6.60
N HIS A 52 12.98 3.25 -5.78
CA HIS A 52 14.23 3.96 -5.57
C HIS A 52 15.31 3.14 -4.85
N CYS A 53 14.96 2.35 -3.83
CA CYS A 53 15.93 1.56 -3.08
C CYS A 53 16.34 0.25 -3.77
N THR A 54 15.63 -0.15 -4.82
CA THR A 54 15.97 -1.37 -5.58
C THR A 54 17.31 -1.19 -6.31
N PRO A 55 18.26 -2.14 -6.25
CA PRO A 55 19.46 -2.11 -7.07
C PRO A 55 19.14 -2.22 -8.59
N PRO A 56 19.83 -1.48 -9.48
CA PRO A 56 19.50 -1.48 -10.93
C PRO A 56 19.81 -2.80 -11.67
N GLN A 57 20.68 -3.65 -11.14
CA GLN A 57 21.09 -4.89 -11.80
C GLN A 57 19.97 -5.94 -11.67
N GLU A 58 19.14 -6.08 -12.71
CA GLU A 58 18.02 -7.05 -12.80
C GLU A 58 17.09 -7.07 -11.57
N GLY A 59 16.88 -5.90 -10.97
CA GLY A 59 16.01 -5.74 -9.82
C GLY A 59 14.53 -5.85 -10.19
N TRP A 60 13.74 -6.29 -9.22
CA TRP A 60 12.29 -6.35 -9.32
C TRP A 60 11.66 -5.55 -8.19
N VAL A 61 10.48 -5.01 -8.45
CA VAL A 61 9.59 -4.47 -7.44
C VAL A 61 8.29 -5.25 -7.52
N GLU A 62 7.80 -5.70 -6.38
CA GLU A 62 6.56 -6.45 -6.28
C GLU A 62 5.50 -5.59 -5.59
N ILE A 63 4.28 -5.62 -6.12
CA ILE A 63 3.09 -5.17 -5.40
C ILE A 63 2.09 -6.33 -5.29
N GLN A 64 1.82 -6.72 -4.05
CA GLN A 64 0.81 -7.70 -3.71
C GLN A 64 -0.36 -7.03 -3.01
N ALA A 65 -1.56 -7.52 -3.26
CA ALA A 65 -2.74 -7.10 -2.51
C ALA A 65 -3.61 -8.32 -2.17
N ARG A 66 -4.11 -8.37 -0.94
CA ARG A 66 -4.95 -9.46 -0.43
C ARG A 66 -6.16 -8.88 0.31
N PRO A 67 -7.38 -9.10 -0.18
CA PRO A 67 -8.57 -8.75 0.57
C PRO A 67 -8.96 -9.92 1.49
N SER A 68 -9.57 -9.60 2.63
CA SER A 68 -10.35 -10.56 3.41
C SER A 68 -11.58 -9.88 3.99
N MET A 69 -12.71 -10.58 3.96
CA MET A 69 -13.95 -10.08 4.56
C MET A 69 -13.95 -10.36 6.05
N LYS A 70 -14.35 -9.37 6.84
CA LYS A 70 -14.58 -9.48 8.28
C LYS A 70 -15.97 -8.94 8.60
N GLN A 71 -16.60 -9.52 9.60
CA GLN A 71 -17.78 -8.90 10.22
C GLN A 71 -17.34 -8.14 11.45
N ALA A 72 -17.72 -6.87 11.52
CA ALA A 72 -17.58 -6.06 12.72
C ALA A 72 -18.55 -6.54 13.82
N SER A 73 -18.27 -6.19 15.06
CA SER A 73 -19.10 -6.56 16.22
C SER A 73 -20.52 -6.01 16.16
N ASP A 74 -20.75 -4.95 15.39
CA ASP A 74 -22.06 -4.33 15.14
C ASP A 74 -22.79 -4.91 13.92
N GLY A 75 -22.22 -5.94 13.28
CA GLY A 75 -22.79 -6.61 12.11
C GLY A 75 -22.45 -5.93 10.77
N ALA A 76 -21.67 -4.86 10.75
CA ALA A 76 -21.20 -4.26 9.51
C ALA A 76 -20.16 -5.17 8.81
N GLU A 77 -20.26 -5.29 7.48
CA GLU A 77 -19.22 -5.96 6.69
C GLU A 77 -18.04 -5.03 6.44
N LEU A 78 -16.88 -5.42 6.95
CA LEU A 78 -15.61 -4.75 6.74
C LEU A 78 -14.75 -5.53 5.75
N VAL A 79 -14.03 -4.79 4.92
CA VAL A 79 -12.97 -5.32 4.07
C VAL A 79 -11.64 -5.02 4.75
N HIS A 80 -10.94 -6.08 5.14
CA HIS A 80 -9.55 -5.99 5.55
C HIS A 80 -8.67 -6.09 4.30
N LEU A 81 -7.94 -5.04 3.99
CA LEU A 81 -7.01 -4.99 2.86
C LEU A 81 -5.58 -5.07 3.38
N GLN A 82 -4.80 -5.98 2.80
CA GLN A 82 -3.36 -6.06 3.00
C GLN A 82 -2.67 -5.74 1.69
N PHE A 83 -1.72 -4.82 1.72
CA PHE A 83 -0.81 -4.54 0.63
C PHE A 83 0.61 -4.87 1.06
N ARG A 84 1.36 -5.50 0.17
CA ARG A 84 2.78 -5.76 0.35
C ARG A 84 3.53 -5.21 -0.83
N MET A 85 4.50 -4.34 -0.58
CA MET A 85 5.36 -3.77 -1.62
C MET A 85 6.78 -4.16 -1.31
N ALA A 86 7.41 -4.98 -2.15
CA ALA A 86 8.68 -5.62 -1.84
C ALA A 86 9.71 -5.37 -2.94
N CYS A 87 10.98 -5.36 -2.57
CA CYS A 87 12.10 -5.31 -3.51
C CYS A 87 13.33 -6.02 -2.92
N PRO A 88 14.27 -6.48 -3.75
CA PRO A 88 15.51 -7.06 -3.28
C PRO A 88 16.46 -5.98 -2.72
N GLY A 89 17.45 -6.42 -1.95
CA GLY A 89 18.57 -5.58 -1.51
C GLY A 89 18.52 -5.16 -0.04
N GLU A 90 19.39 -4.20 0.30
CA GLU A 90 19.58 -3.74 1.68
C GLU A 90 18.42 -2.89 2.22
N GLY A 91 17.54 -2.44 1.32
CA GLY A 91 16.37 -1.66 1.64
C GLY A 91 16.63 -0.17 1.86
N LEU A 92 15.71 0.49 2.55
CA LEU A 92 15.71 1.94 2.71
C LEU A 92 16.87 2.43 3.61
N PRO A 93 17.44 3.61 3.31
CA PRO A 93 18.42 4.26 4.18
C PRO A 93 17.89 4.41 5.63
N PRO A 94 18.74 4.21 6.65
CA PRO A 94 18.32 4.30 8.06
C PRO A 94 17.69 5.65 8.43
N GLU A 95 18.20 6.75 7.90
CA GLU A 95 17.69 8.12 8.10
C GLU A 95 16.23 8.27 7.64
N LEU A 96 15.89 7.70 6.47
CA LEU A 96 14.54 7.73 5.92
C LEU A 96 13.57 6.91 6.78
N ILE A 97 14.01 5.74 7.28
CA ILE A 97 13.22 4.94 8.23
C ILE A 97 13.03 5.71 9.54
N GLN A 98 14.06 6.42 9.99
CA GLN A 98 14.01 7.22 11.21
C GLN A 98 13.00 8.36 11.08
N ASP A 99 13.05 9.13 9.98
CA ASP A 99 12.10 10.19 9.65
C ASP A 99 10.65 9.67 9.62
N MET A 100 10.43 8.51 8.98
CA MET A 100 9.12 7.88 8.84
C MET A 100 8.48 7.50 10.19
N PHE A 101 9.25 6.87 11.09
CA PHE A 101 8.70 6.31 12.33
C PHE A 101 8.81 7.23 13.55
N HIS A 102 9.90 7.99 13.66
CA HIS A 102 10.26 8.73 14.87
C HIS A 102 10.01 10.24 14.77
N ASN A 103 9.53 10.76 13.63
CA ASN A 103 9.34 12.20 13.40
C ASN A 103 10.58 13.03 13.76
N SER A 104 11.77 12.45 13.62
CA SER A 104 13.03 13.10 14.00
C SER A 104 13.57 13.91 12.84
N GLN A 105 13.92 15.17 13.06
CA GLN A 105 14.74 16.03 12.20
C GLN A 105 14.27 16.32 10.75
N TRP A 106 13.38 15.51 10.14
CA TRP A 106 12.97 15.64 8.73
C TRP A 106 14.18 15.83 7.84
N ALA A 107 15.13 14.91 7.98
CA ALA A 107 16.43 15.01 7.31
C ALA A 107 16.31 14.82 5.79
N THR A 108 15.25 14.15 5.34
CA THR A 108 14.97 13.86 3.92
C THR A 108 13.54 14.23 3.54
N ASP A 109 13.36 14.75 2.32
CA ASP A 109 12.03 15.06 1.77
C ASP A 109 11.21 13.76 1.60
N GLU A 110 11.85 12.66 1.21
CA GLU A 110 11.26 11.33 1.09
C GLU A 110 10.80 10.78 2.46
N GLY A 111 11.63 10.94 3.50
CA GLY A 111 11.31 10.53 4.87
C GLY A 111 10.13 11.31 5.44
N LEU A 112 10.05 12.61 5.17
CA LEU A 112 8.89 13.44 5.52
C LEU A 112 7.62 12.96 4.79
N GLY A 113 7.71 12.70 3.47
CA GLY A 113 6.62 12.16 2.68
C GLY A 113 6.07 10.84 3.25
N LEU A 114 6.95 9.91 3.60
CA LEU A 114 6.58 8.64 4.22
C LEU A 114 5.99 8.79 5.62
N SER A 115 6.47 9.75 6.41
CA SER A 115 5.88 10.11 7.72
C SER A 115 4.45 10.62 7.56
N ILE A 116 4.19 11.47 6.57
CA ILE A 116 2.85 11.97 6.23
C ILE A 116 1.96 10.81 5.79
N CYS A 117 2.44 9.95 4.87
CA CYS A 117 1.71 8.76 4.42
C CYS A 117 1.30 7.87 5.59
N ARG A 118 2.23 7.58 6.51
CA ARG A 118 1.96 6.79 7.72
C ARG A 118 0.90 7.45 8.61
N LYS A 119 0.94 8.78 8.80
CA LYS A 119 -0.05 9.52 9.60
C LYS A 119 -1.44 9.48 8.96
N VAL A 120 -1.52 9.68 7.65
CA VAL A 120 -2.79 9.59 6.89
C VAL A 120 -3.36 8.19 6.99
N LEU A 121 -2.55 7.16 6.78
CA LEU A 121 -2.96 5.77 6.91
C LEU A 121 -3.50 5.45 8.31
N LYS A 122 -2.83 5.93 9.37
CA LYS A 122 -3.31 5.80 10.75
C LYS A 122 -4.67 6.47 10.99
N LEU A 123 -4.88 7.67 10.43
CA LEU A 123 -6.18 8.36 10.51
C LEU A 123 -7.29 7.58 9.80
N MET A 124 -6.94 6.75 8.81
CA MET A 124 -7.86 5.85 8.11
C MET A 124 -8.02 4.49 8.81
N GLY A 125 -7.52 4.34 10.05
CA GLY A 125 -7.60 3.07 10.78
C GLY A 125 -6.66 1.98 10.26
N GLY A 126 -5.69 2.35 9.41
CA GLY A 126 -4.68 1.43 8.89
C GLY A 126 -3.33 1.54 9.59
N GLU A 127 -2.44 0.64 9.25
CA GLU A 127 -1.06 0.61 9.74
C GLU A 127 -0.08 0.24 8.63
N VAL A 128 1.13 0.78 8.73
CA VAL A 128 2.25 0.40 7.87
C VAL A 128 3.42 -0.05 8.74
N GLN A 129 4.01 -1.17 8.34
CA GLN A 129 5.26 -1.69 8.86
C GLN A 129 6.28 -1.72 7.73
N TYR A 130 7.54 -1.51 8.08
CA TYR A 130 8.66 -1.73 7.20
C TYR A 130 9.48 -2.89 7.74
N ILE A 131 9.66 -3.93 6.93
CA ILE A 131 10.37 -5.15 7.29
C ILE A 131 11.57 -5.30 6.36
N ARG A 132 12.74 -5.51 6.96
CA ARG A 132 13.98 -5.85 6.26
C ARG A 132 14.36 -7.29 6.61
N GLU A 133 14.47 -8.13 5.58
CA GLU A 133 14.99 -9.48 5.65
C GLU A 133 16.43 -9.52 5.06
N SER A 134 17.06 -10.69 5.04
CA SER A 134 18.44 -10.85 4.57
C SER A 134 18.64 -10.49 3.10
N GLU A 135 17.66 -10.75 2.23
CA GLU A 135 17.78 -10.59 0.77
C GLU A 135 16.76 -9.61 0.17
N ARG A 136 15.81 -9.14 0.97
CA ARG A 136 14.73 -8.26 0.52
C ARG A 136 14.20 -7.40 1.65
N CYS A 137 13.52 -6.33 1.28
CA CYS A 137 12.72 -5.54 2.20
C CYS A 137 11.32 -5.33 1.65
N TYR A 138 10.38 -5.00 2.51
CA TYR A 138 9.03 -4.68 2.09
C TYR A 138 8.30 -3.75 3.05
N PHE A 139 7.40 -2.96 2.48
CA PHE A 139 6.31 -2.37 3.24
C PHE A 139 5.17 -3.37 3.35
N HIS A 140 4.62 -3.49 4.56
CA HIS A 140 3.38 -4.20 4.83
C HIS A 140 2.35 -3.20 5.32
N VAL A 141 1.34 -2.95 4.52
CA VAL A 141 0.26 -1.98 4.78
C VAL A 141 -1.02 -2.75 5.03
N THR A 142 -1.68 -2.48 6.14
CA THR A 142 -2.99 -3.04 6.48
C THR A 142 -3.99 -1.91 6.68
N MET A 143 -5.23 -2.14 6.27
CA MET A 143 -6.33 -1.22 6.55
C MET A 143 -7.66 -1.94 6.57
N GLU A 144 -8.59 -1.42 7.37
CA GLU A 144 -9.96 -1.89 7.43
C GLU A 144 -10.87 -0.80 6.90
N LEU A 145 -11.67 -1.13 5.88
CA LEU A 145 -12.62 -0.19 5.27
C LEU A 145 -14.02 -0.81 5.28
N PRO A 146 -15.08 -0.03 5.53
CA PRO A 146 -16.44 -0.52 5.37
C PRO A 146 -16.68 -0.97 3.93
N SER A 147 -17.29 -2.13 3.74
CA SER A 147 -17.74 -2.57 2.41
C SER A 147 -18.95 -1.74 1.98
N VAL A 148 -19.04 -1.45 0.68
CA VAL A 148 -20.25 -0.91 0.08
C VAL A 148 -21.08 -2.09 -0.38
N GLN A 149 -21.98 -2.55 0.49
CA GLN A 149 -23.08 -3.42 0.09
C GLN A 149 -23.96 -2.61 -0.88
N VAL A 150 -23.91 -2.94 -2.18
CA VAL A 150 -24.96 -2.51 -3.11
C VAL A 150 -26.22 -3.20 -2.62
N GLY A 151 -27.10 -2.43 -1.97
CA GLY A 151 -28.31 -2.97 -1.36
C GLY A 151 -29.04 -3.86 -2.35
N SER A 152 -29.06 -5.16 -2.09
CA SER A 152 -30.10 -6.02 -2.65
C SER A 152 -31.41 -5.43 -2.15
N SER A 153 -32.11 -4.75 -3.05
CA SER A 153 -33.50 -4.38 -2.87
C SER A 153 -34.22 -5.62 -2.36
N ARG A 154 -34.63 -5.59 -1.08
CA ARG A 154 -35.63 -6.50 -0.55
C ARG A 154 -36.88 -6.27 -1.39
N GLY A 155 -37.01 -7.03 -2.47
CA GLY A 155 -38.27 -7.22 -3.16
C GLY A 155 -39.26 -7.73 -2.14
N LYS A 156 -40.23 -6.88 -1.78
CA LYS A 156 -41.48 -7.32 -1.18
C LYS A 156 -42.04 -8.42 -2.08
N GLN A 157 -41.98 -9.67 -1.65
CA GLN A 157 -42.89 -10.69 -2.16
C GLN A 157 -44.17 -10.62 -1.33
N SER A 158 -45.26 -10.61 -2.09
CA SER A 158 -46.66 -10.40 -1.73
C SER A 158 -47.23 -11.44 -0.80
#